data_AF-A0A3M6WWP5-F1
#
_entry.id   AF-A0A3M6WWP5-F1
#
_cell.length_a   1.000
_cell.length_b   1.000
_cell.length_c   1.000
_cell.angle_alpha   90.00
_cell.angle_beta   90.00
_cell.angle_gamma   90.00
#
_symmetry.space_group_name_H-M   'P 1'
#
loop_
_entity.id
_entity.type
_entity.pdbx_description
1 polymer ?
#
loop_
_entity_poly.entity_id
_entity_poly.type
_entity_poly.pdbx_seq_one_letter_code
_entity_poly.pdbx_strand_id
1 'polypeptide(L)'
;MVALKSLAVSLASALTLANAQWGHGHGKGHSSNSSLANAPYKDPSVAIEDRITDLLGRMTIEEKAAQLMQGDISNWLNTTSGAFNETGLAVNFDQKAGMFYVGYPISWDWLATNIKRGQDYAVNETRLGIPTIVQTEGIHGFLIGNATLFNSPIGYACTFNRTQTQLMAEQIAREAKALGVNQLFAPLADLARELRFGRVEETFGEDGYPAGETAKSYIHGLQSLNV
;
A
#
# COMPACT_ATOMS: atom_id res chain seq x y z
N MET A 1 5.86 0.05 -15.56
CA MET A 1 7.10 -0.55 -15.02
C MET A 1 7.25 -0.37 -13.51
N VAL A 2 6.88 0.78 -12.92
CA VAL A 2 6.89 0.99 -11.45
C VAL A 2 5.85 0.10 -10.73
N ALA A 3 4.62 0.01 -11.25
CA ALA A 3 3.57 -0.86 -10.70
C ALA A 3 3.92 -2.37 -10.67
N LEU A 4 4.73 -2.85 -11.62
CA LEU A 4 5.18 -4.25 -11.64
C LEU A 4 6.29 -4.54 -10.61
N LYS A 5 7.14 -3.56 -10.31
CA LYS A 5 8.14 -3.68 -9.23
C LYS A 5 7.47 -3.64 -7.85
N SER A 6 6.40 -2.85 -7.69
CA SER A 6 5.57 -2.84 -6.47
C SER A 6 4.85 -4.18 -6.25
N LEU A 7 4.45 -4.87 -7.32
CA LEU A 7 3.90 -6.23 -7.25
C LEU A 7 4.91 -7.23 -6.66
N ALA A 8 6.20 -7.08 -6.98
CA ALA A 8 7.27 -7.93 -6.45
C ALA A 8 7.55 -7.69 -4.94
N VAL A 9 7.38 -6.45 -4.47
CA VAL A 9 7.51 -6.11 -3.03
C VAL A 9 6.32 -6.64 -2.22
N SER A 10 5.10 -6.59 -2.79
CA SER A 10 3.90 -7.18 -2.19
C SER A 10 4.03 -8.72 -2.02
N LEU A 11 4.63 -9.40 -3.00
CA LEU A 11 4.86 -10.84 -2.97
C LEU A 11 5.90 -11.30 -1.91
N ALA A 12 6.81 -10.43 -1.46
CA ALA A 12 7.82 -10.77 -0.45
C ALA A 12 7.31 -10.63 1.00
N SER A 13 6.21 -9.91 1.21
CA SER A 13 5.74 -9.51 2.55
C SER A 13 4.63 -10.42 3.12
N ALA A 14 4.02 -11.26 2.27
CA ALA A 14 2.82 -12.04 2.60
C ALA A 14 3.06 -13.39 3.32
N LEU A 15 4.31 -13.77 3.60
CA LEU A 15 4.64 -15.15 4.05
C LEU A 15 4.78 -15.37 5.56
N THR A 16 4.53 -14.37 6.42
CA THR A 16 4.73 -14.51 7.88
C THR A 16 3.47 -14.52 8.76
N LEU A 17 2.26 -14.44 8.21
CA LEU A 17 1.03 -14.36 9.03
C LEU A 17 -0.14 -15.17 8.44
N ALA A 18 0.00 -16.50 8.37
CA ALA A 18 -1.13 -17.37 8.09
C ALA A 18 -1.01 -18.68 8.87
N ASN A 19 -1.50 -18.69 10.12
CA ASN A 19 -1.92 -19.91 10.83
C ASN A 19 -2.81 -19.54 12.02
N ALA A 20 -4.09 -19.27 11.74
CA ALA A 20 -5.18 -19.39 12.72
C ALA A 20 -6.50 -19.59 11.96
N GLN A 21 -6.96 -20.85 11.89
CA GLN A 21 -8.22 -21.23 11.25
C GLN A 21 -9.41 -20.85 12.13
N TRP A 22 -10.40 -20.16 11.56
CA TRP A 22 -11.79 -20.18 12.05
C TRP A 22 -12.71 -20.39 10.86
N GLY A 23 -13.56 -21.41 10.93
CA GLY A 23 -14.53 -21.73 9.89
C GLY A 23 -15.93 -21.29 10.29
N HIS A 24 -16.68 -20.73 9.35
CA HIS A 24 -18.15 -20.79 9.26
C HIS A 24 -18.51 -20.71 7.77
N GLY A 25 -19.36 -21.64 7.33
CA GLY A 25 -19.70 -21.82 5.93
C GLY A 25 -20.93 -21.03 5.49
N HIS A 26 -20.87 -20.50 4.26
CA HIS A 26 -21.98 -20.50 3.32
C HIS A 26 -21.43 -20.63 1.89
N GLY A 27 -22.00 -21.57 1.14
CA GLY A 27 -21.45 -22.07 -0.13
C GLY A 27 -21.66 -21.13 -1.31
N LYS A 28 -20.55 -20.80 -1.97
CA LYS A 28 -20.39 -20.99 -3.43
C LYS A 28 -19.27 -22.02 -3.60
N GLY A 29 -19.32 -22.85 -4.65
CA GLY A 29 -18.41 -24.00 -4.81
C GLY A 29 -16.94 -23.63 -4.66
N HIS A 30 -16.35 -23.94 -3.50
CA HIS A 30 -14.92 -23.79 -3.25
C HIS A 30 -14.23 -25.01 -3.82
N SER A 31 -13.93 -24.98 -5.12
CA SER A 31 -12.79 -25.74 -5.61
C SER A 31 -11.55 -25.06 -5.02
N SER A 32 -11.08 -25.55 -3.87
CA SER A 32 -9.70 -25.32 -3.46
C SER A 32 -8.85 -25.84 -4.62
N ASN A 33 -8.37 -24.93 -5.46
CA ASN A 33 -7.71 -25.31 -6.69
C ASN A 33 -6.30 -25.76 -6.28
N SER A 34 -6.17 -27.03 -5.89
CA SER A 34 -4.90 -27.68 -5.55
C SER A 34 -3.85 -27.47 -6.64
N SER A 35 -4.30 -27.20 -7.87
CA SER A 35 -3.49 -26.79 -9.04
C SER A 35 -2.74 -25.46 -8.88
N LEU A 36 -3.21 -24.52 -8.06
CA LEU A 36 -2.59 -23.21 -7.87
C LEU A 36 -1.63 -23.16 -6.66
N ALA A 37 -1.69 -24.14 -5.76
CA ALA A 37 -0.82 -24.18 -4.58
C ALA A 37 0.66 -24.24 -4.96
N ASN A 38 0.99 -24.93 -6.06
CA ASN A 38 2.35 -25.10 -6.58
C ASN A 38 2.63 -24.23 -7.83
N ALA A 39 1.86 -23.18 -8.05
CA ALA A 39 2.07 -22.32 -9.22
C ALA A 39 3.39 -21.51 -9.08
N PRO A 40 4.20 -21.37 -10.14
CA PRO A 40 5.48 -20.65 -10.10
C PRO A 40 5.39 -19.25 -9.51
N TYR A 41 4.31 -18.50 -9.76
CA TYR A 41 4.16 -17.16 -9.17
C TYR A 41 4.12 -17.13 -7.64
N LYS A 42 3.78 -18.26 -6.99
CA LYS A 42 3.80 -18.41 -5.52
C LYS A 42 5.14 -18.88 -4.96
N ASP A 43 6.05 -19.38 -5.79
CA ASP A 43 7.37 -19.84 -5.36
C ASP A 43 8.36 -18.66 -5.28
N PRO A 44 8.86 -18.30 -4.09
CA PRO A 44 9.80 -17.19 -3.93
C PRO A 44 11.21 -17.48 -4.49
N SER A 45 11.53 -18.73 -4.81
CA SER A 45 12.82 -19.10 -5.43
C SER A 45 12.86 -18.85 -6.94
N VAL A 46 11.70 -18.72 -7.58
CA VAL A 46 11.56 -18.40 -9.01
C VAL A 46 11.86 -16.92 -9.25
N ALA A 47 12.52 -16.61 -10.37
CA ALA A 47 12.85 -15.24 -10.74
C ALA A 47 11.59 -14.37 -10.87
N ILE A 48 11.69 -13.10 -10.47
CA ILE A 48 10.54 -12.17 -10.43
C ILE A 48 9.83 -12.08 -11.80
N GLU A 49 10.57 -11.97 -12.90
CA GLU A 49 9.99 -11.86 -14.24
C GLU A 49 9.23 -13.13 -14.66
N ASP A 50 9.69 -14.31 -14.25
CA ASP A 50 9.00 -15.58 -14.50
C ASP A 50 7.73 -15.69 -13.64
N ARG A 51 7.77 -15.24 -12.39
CA ARG A 51 6.59 -15.15 -11.52
C ARG A 51 5.54 -14.19 -12.08
N ILE A 52 5.97 -13.04 -12.59
CA ILE A 52 5.11 -12.06 -13.26
C ILE A 52 4.47 -12.68 -14.50
N THR A 53 5.27 -13.33 -15.35
CA THR A 53 4.80 -13.95 -16.60
C THR A 53 3.77 -15.04 -16.31
N ASP A 54 4.06 -15.92 -15.36
CA ASP A 54 3.15 -16.99 -14.91
C ASP A 54 1.84 -16.41 -14.35
N LEU A 55 1.92 -15.40 -13.48
CA LEU A 55 0.73 -14.75 -12.91
C LEU A 55 -0.13 -14.07 -13.99
N LEU A 56 0.47 -13.25 -14.85
CA LEU A 56 -0.25 -12.53 -15.92
C LEU A 56 -0.90 -13.47 -16.94
N GLY A 57 -0.27 -14.62 -17.22
CA GLY A 57 -0.83 -15.67 -18.07
C GLY A 57 -2.05 -16.37 -17.47
N ARG A 58 -2.21 -16.32 -16.14
CA ARG A 58 -3.35 -16.90 -15.41
C ARG A 58 -4.52 -15.94 -15.23
N MET A 59 -4.32 -14.64 -15.42
CA MET A 59 -5.34 -13.61 -15.18
C MET A 59 -6.33 -13.48 -16.33
N THR A 60 -7.61 -13.34 -16.00
CA THR A 60 -8.63 -12.88 -16.96
C THR A 60 -8.47 -11.39 -17.27
N ILE A 61 -9.21 -10.88 -18.25
CA ILE A 61 -9.20 -9.44 -18.55
C ILE A 61 -9.80 -8.64 -17.39
N GLU A 62 -10.83 -9.16 -16.74
CA GLU A 62 -11.50 -8.55 -15.59
C GLU A 62 -10.55 -8.44 -14.40
N GLU A 63 -9.81 -9.51 -14.09
CA GLU A 63 -8.80 -9.47 -13.02
C GLU A 63 -7.66 -8.49 -13.35
N LYS A 64 -7.26 -8.38 -14.63
CA LYS A 64 -6.28 -7.38 -15.07
C LYS A 64 -6.81 -5.97 -14.88
N ALA A 65 -8.06 -5.72 -15.25
CA ALA A 65 -8.72 -4.44 -15.03
C ALA A 65 -8.81 -4.11 -13.53
N ALA A 66 -9.18 -5.08 -12.69
CA ALA A 66 -9.28 -4.89 -11.25
C ALA A 66 -7.94 -4.55 -10.59
N GLN A 67 -6.81 -5.04 -11.12
CA GLN A 67 -5.48 -4.65 -10.63
C GLN A 67 -5.11 -3.19 -10.97
N LEU A 68 -5.75 -2.59 -11.97
CA LEU A 68 -5.49 -1.22 -12.43
C LEU A 68 -6.46 -0.19 -11.84
N MET A 69 -7.43 -0.63 -11.05
CA MET A 69 -8.40 0.24 -10.40
C MET A 69 -8.16 0.30 -8.90
N GLN A 70 -8.02 1.51 -8.37
CA GLN A 70 -7.89 1.76 -6.93
C GLN A 70 -9.24 1.59 -6.23
N GLY A 71 -9.26 0.73 -5.21
CA GLY A 71 -10.34 0.57 -4.25
C GLY A 71 -10.23 1.55 -3.07
N ASP A 72 -11.12 1.43 -2.11
CA ASP A 72 -11.13 2.28 -0.92
C ASP A 72 -11.64 1.49 0.29
N ILE A 73 -10.99 1.66 1.45
CA ILE A 73 -11.40 0.99 2.70
C ILE A 73 -12.84 1.32 3.08
N SER A 74 -13.35 2.51 2.71
CA SER A 74 -14.72 2.92 2.99
C SER A 74 -15.77 2.07 2.26
N ASN A 75 -15.36 1.27 1.27
CA ASN A 75 -16.25 0.33 0.59
C ASN A 75 -16.72 -0.77 1.55
N TRP A 76 -15.91 -1.16 2.55
CA TRP A 76 -16.27 -2.17 3.55
C TRP A 76 -16.20 -1.71 5.00
N LEU A 77 -15.74 -0.48 5.26
CA LEU A 77 -15.73 0.14 6.58
C LEU A 77 -16.57 1.41 6.57
N ASN A 78 -17.60 1.46 7.42
CA ASN A 78 -18.23 2.75 7.73
C ASN A 78 -17.28 3.57 8.62
N THR A 79 -16.72 4.65 8.08
CA THR A 79 -15.72 5.47 8.76
C THR A 79 -16.25 6.29 9.94
N THR A 80 -17.58 6.32 10.13
CA THR A 80 -18.23 7.01 11.25
C THR A 80 -18.60 6.06 12.37
N SER A 81 -19.12 4.86 12.05
CA SER A 81 -19.60 3.89 13.04
C SER A 81 -18.66 2.71 13.29
N GLY A 82 -17.68 2.49 12.42
CA GLY A 82 -16.79 1.33 12.47
C GLY A 82 -17.44 0.04 11.94
N ALA A 83 -18.69 0.12 11.46
CA ALA A 83 -19.43 -1.04 10.99
C ALA A 83 -18.80 -1.65 9.73
N PHE A 84 -18.72 -2.98 9.71
CA PHE A 84 -18.20 -3.76 8.59
C PHE A 84 -19.29 -4.08 7.58
N ASN A 85 -18.97 -3.95 6.29
CA ASN A 85 -19.82 -4.31 5.17
C ASN A 85 -19.13 -5.37 4.30
N GLU A 86 -19.48 -6.63 4.53
CA GLU A 86 -18.95 -7.78 3.80
C GLU A 86 -19.26 -7.74 2.30
N THR A 87 -20.47 -7.32 1.92
CA THR A 87 -20.85 -7.22 0.50
C THR A 87 -20.00 -6.16 -0.21
N GLY A 88 -19.75 -5.03 0.45
CA GLY A 88 -18.88 -3.98 -0.09
C GLY A 88 -17.42 -4.43 -0.26
N LEU A 89 -16.93 -5.28 0.65
CA LEU A 89 -15.60 -5.91 0.55
C LEU A 89 -15.52 -6.78 -0.71
N ALA A 90 -16.50 -7.68 -0.88
CA ALA A 90 -16.53 -8.58 -2.04
C ALA A 90 -16.60 -7.82 -3.37
N VAL A 91 -17.45 -6.78 -3.45
CA VAL A 91 -17.57 -5.93 -4.65
C VAL A 91 -16.26 -5.17 -4.92
N ASN A 92 -15.56 -4.70 -3.89
CA ASN A 92 -14.27 -4.05 -4.07
C ASN A 92 -13.26 -5.02 -4.73
N PHE A 93 -13.12 -6.24 -4.23
CA PHE A 93 -12.13 -7.19 -4.75
C PHE A 93 -12.54 -7.86 -6.08
N ASP A 94 -13.79 -7.74 -6.51
CA ASP A 94 -14.21 -8.10 -7.86
C ASP A 94 -13.75 -7.06 -8.90
N GLN A 95 -13.73 -5.77 -8.52
CA GLN A 95 -13.60 -4.66 -9.48
C GLN A 95 -12.32 -3.81 -9.31
N LYS A 96 -11.69 -3.84 -8.14
CA LYS A 96 -10.69 -2.86 -7.66
C LYS A 96 -9.70 -3.52 -6.68
N ALA A 97 -9.09 -4.62 -7.09
CA ALA A 97 -8.31 -5.52 -6.23
C ALA A 97 -6.82 -5.15 -6.10
N GLY A 98 -6.27 -4.33 -6.99
CA GLY A 98 -4.82 -4.08 -7.03
C GLY A 98 -4.29 -3.27 -5.87
N MET A 99 -5.08 -2.28 -5.43
CA MET A 99 -4.70 -1.37 -4.35
C MET A 99 -5.93 -0.71 -3.74
N PHE A 100 -5.85 -0.27 -2.48
CA PHE A 100 -6.90 0.54 -1.86
C PHE A 100 -6.37 1.63 -0.92
N TYR A 101 -7.08 2.76 -0.88
CA TYR A 101 -6.76 3.90 -0.02
C TYR A 101 -7.34 3.76 1.39
N VAL A 102 -6.62 4.28 2.40
CA VAL A 102 -6.98 4.15 3.82
C VAL A 102 -6.84 5.43 4.65
N GLY A 103 -6.49 6.57 4.05
CA GLY A 103 -6.22 7.82 4.78
C GLY A 103 -7.49 8.51 5.28
N TYR A 104 -8.10 7.94 6.33
CA TYR A 104 -9.27 8.45 7.02
C TYR A 104 -8.96 8.76 8.49
N PRO A 105 -9.59 9.78 9.09
CA PRO A 105 -9.38 10.15 10.49
C PRO A 105 -10.16 9.23 11.44
N ILE A 106 -9.81 7.94 11.46
CA ILE A 106 -10.45 6.89 12.26
C ILE A 106 -9.49 6.33 13.33
N SER A 107 -10.00 5.45 14.21
CA SER A 107 -9.18 4.78 15.21
C SER A 107 -8.18 3.80 14.56
N TRP A 108 -7.03 3.60 15.20
CA TRP A 108 -6.00 2.67 14.73
C TRP A 108 -6.51 1.22 14.64
N ASP A 109 -7.37 0.82 15.58
CA ASP A 109 -7.99 -0.51 15.62
C ASP A 109 -8.90 -0.75 14.41
N TRP A 110 -9.75 0.23 14.07
CA TRP A 110 -10.64 0.12 12.90
C TRP A 110 -9.83 0.03 11.62
N LEU A 111 -8.77 0.84 11.50
CA LEU A 111 -7.88 0.84 10.36
C LEU A 111 -7.19 -0.52 10.19
N ALA A 112 -6.45 -0.98 11.21
CA ALA A 112 -5.68 -2.22 11.16
C ALA A 112 -6.58 -3.46 10.97
N THR A 113 -7.73 -3.51 11.66
CA THR A 113 -8.69 -4.62 11.53
C THR A 113 -9.24 -4.72 10.12
N ASN A 114 -9.61 -3.59 9.50
CA ASN A 114 -10.21 -3.61 8.16
C ASN A 114 -9.19 -3.71 7.04
N ILE A 115 -7.94 -3.27 7.24
CA ILE A 115 -6.82 -3.62 6.36
C ILE A 115 -6.59 -5.12 6.38
N LYS A 116 -6.55 -5.74 7.56
CA LYS A 116 -6.41 -7.19 7.70
C LYS A 116 -7.53 -7.94 6.97
N ARG A 117 -8.80 -7.55 7.15
CA ARG A 117 -9.92 -8.14 6.41
C ARG A 117 -9.74 -8.03 4.90
N GLY A 118 -9.28 -6.88 4.40
CA GLY A 118 -8.96 -6.68 2.99
C GLY A 118 -7.89 -7.64 2.48
N GLN A 119 -6.77 -7.76 3.20
CA GLN A 119 -5.68 -8.67 2.84
C GLN A 119 -6.09 -10.14 2.93
N ASP A 120 -6.81 -10.53 3.99
CA ASP A 120 -7.30 -11.89 4.17
C ASP A 120 -8.25 -12.27 3.03
N TYR A 121 -9.16 -11.38 2.63
CA TYR A 121 -10.06 -11.61 1.49
C TYR A 121 -9.28 -11.70 0.17
N ALA A 122 -8.34 -10.77 -0.07
CA ALA A 122 -7.50 -10.77 -1.27
C ALA A 122 -6.75 -12.09 -1.45
N VAL A 123 -6.17 -12.62 -0.37
CA VAL A 123 -5.32 -13.82 -0.41
C VAL A 123 -6.14 -15.12 -0.40
N ASN A 124 -7.20 -15.20 0.40
CA ASN A 124 -7.91 -16.45 0.66
C ASN A 124 -9.18 -16.63 -0.17
N GLU A 125 -9.87 -15.53 -0.50
CA GLU A 125 -11.20 -15.57 -1.13
C GLU A 125 -11.16 -15.24 -2.63
N THR A 126 -10.04 -14.71 -3.15
CA THR A 126 -9.86 -14.50 -4.60
C THR A 126 -9.13 -15.68 -5.25
N ARG A 127 -9.44 -15.92 -6.52
CA ARG A 127 -8.93 -17.08 -7.28
C ARG A 127 -7.39 -17.17 -7.33
N LEU A 128 -6.71 -16.03 -7.47
CA LEU A 128 -5.26 -15.97 -7.61
C LEU A 128 -4.53 -15.64 -6.30
N GLY A 129 -5.25 -15.18 -5.28
CA GLY A 129 -4.66 -14.84 -3.98
C GLY A 129 -3.60 -13.75 -4.06
N ILE A 130 -3.84 -12.70 -4.86
CA ILE A 130 -2.88 -11.60 -5.08
C ILE A 130 -2.98 -10.63 -3.89
N PRO A 131 -1.91 -10.43 -3.10
CA PRO A 131 -1.91 -9.44 -2.02
C PRO A 131 -2.01 -8.02 -2.58
N THR A 132 -2.75 -7.15 -1.88
CA THR A 132 -3.10 -5.83 -2.40
C THR A 132 -2.23 -4.72 -1.78
N ILE A 133 -2.02 -3.64 -2.52
CA ILE A 133 -1.28 -2.47 -2.03
C ILE A 133 -2.22 -1.61 -1.17
N VAL A 134 -1.75 -1.18 0.00
CA VAL A 134 -2.51 -0.42 1.01
C VAL A 134 -1.91 0.96 1.13
N GLN A 135 -2.70 1.98 0.77
CA GLN A 135 -2.20 3.31 0.40
C GLN A 135 -2.71 4.38 1.37
N THR A 136 -1.84 5.31 1.74
CA THR A 136 -2.22 6.52 2.50
C THR A 136 -1.22 7.64 2.23
N GLU A 137 -1.42 8.80 2.87
CA GLU A 137 -0.51 9.94 2.79
C GLU A 137 0.65 9.81 3.79
N GLY A 138 1.82 10.33 3.40
CA GLY A 138 3.06 10.25 4.19
C GLY A 138 3.90 11.52 4.25
N ILE A 139 3.46 12.62 3.62
CA ILE A 139 4.30 13.77 3.21
C ILE A 139 5.25 14.30 4.29
N HIS A 140 4.77 14.46 5.53
CA HIS A 140 5.56 14.90 6.69
C HIS A 140 5.12 14.21 7.99
N GLY A 141 4.73 12.94 7.86
CA GLY A 141 4.13 12.14 8.94
C GLY A 141 3.20 11.10 8.36
N PHE A 142 2.97 10.01 9.07
CA PHE A 142 1.93 9.04 8.70
C PHE A 142 0.56 9.67 8.97
N LEU A 143 -0.30 9.79 7.94
CA LEU A 143 -1.59 10.46 8.04
C LEU A 143 -2.62 9.62 8.82
N ILE A 144 -2.46 9.60 10.14
CA ILE A 144 -3.41 9.06 11.11
C ILE A 144 -3.32 9.86 12.42
N GLY A 145 -4.42 9.96 13.17
CA GLY A 145 -4.42 10.70 14.44
C GLY A 145 -3.38 10.15 15.42
N ASN A 146 -2.71 11.03 16.17
CA ASN A 146 -1.68 10.73 17.17
C ASN A 146 -0.38 10.07 16.63
N ALA A 147 -0.17 10.00 15.31
CA ALA A 147 1.13 9.67 14.74
C ALA A 147 2.11 10.86 14.84
N THR A 148 3.40 10.61 14.59
CA THR A 148 4.41 11.67 14.65
C THR A 148 4.22 12.65 13.49
N LEU A 149 4.13 13.94 13.82
CA LEU A 149 4.09 15.03 12.83
C LEU A 149 5.44 15.75 12.77
N PHE A 150 6.05 15.76 11.59
CA PHE A 150 7.25 16.53 11.28
C PHE A 150 6.88 17.90 10.68
N ASN A 151 7.84 18.81 10.57
CA ASN A 151 7.62 20.07 9.85
C ASN A 151 7.35 19.83 8.35
N SER A 152 6.70 20.77 7.67
CA SER A 152 6.36 20.62 6.25
C SER A 152 7.60 20.44 5.36
N PRO A 153 7.46 19.79 4.18
CA PRO A 153 8.54 19.57 3.21
C PRO A 153 9.43 20.76 2.91
N ILE A 154 8.83 21.93 2.65
CA ILE A 154 9.60 23.14 2.37
C ILE A 154 10.51 23.51 3.54
N GLY A 155 10.06 23.23 4.77
CA GLY A 155 10.78 23.49 6.01
C GLY A 155 11.93 22.51 6.24
N TYR A 156 11.72 21.20 6.07
CA TYR A 156 12.84 20.25 6.26
C TYR A 156 13.83 20.27 5.09
N ALA A 157 13.43 20.71 3.90
CA ALA A 157 14.35 20.97 2.79
C ALA A 157 15.36 22.07 3.14
N CYS A 158 14.97 23.10 3.90
CA CYS A 158 15.87 24.15 4.39
C CYS A 158 17.01 23.65 5.29
N THR A 159 16.94 22.41 5.79
CA THR A 159 18.01 21.82 6.61
C THR A 159 19.23 21.41 5.77
N PHE A 160 19.05 21.17 4.47
CA PHE A 160 20.03 20.53 3.59
C PHE A 160 20.59 19.20 4.16
N ASN A 161 19.84 18.53 5.06
CA ASN A 161 20.30 17.35 5.79
C ASN A 161 19.60 16.06 5.32
N ARG A 162 20.20 15.45 4.30
CA ARG A 162 19.74 14.20 3.66
C ARG A 162 19.61 13.03 4.64
N THR A 163 20.56 12.90 5.55
CA THR A 163 20.56 11.83 6.56
C THR A 163 19.33 11.95 7.47
N GLN A 164 18.99 13.16 7.91
CA GLN A 164 17.81 13.37 8.74
C GLN A 164 16.51 13.14 7.97
N THR A 165 16.44 13.54 6.69
CA THR A 165 15.30 13.20 5.82
C THR A 165 15.09 11.70 5.70
N GLN A 166 16.17 10.92 5.52
CA GLN A 166 16.07 9.47 5.45
C GLN A 166 15.56 8.87 6.77
N LEU A 167 16.14 9.25 7.91
CA LEU A 167 15.71 8.76 9.23
C LEU A 167 14.26 9.11 9.55
N MET A 168 13.82 10.31 9.16
CA MET A 168 12.42 10.72 9.25
C MET A 168 11.52 9.79 8.43
N ALA A 169 11.87 9.53 7.16
CA ALA A 169 11.11 8.62 6.31
C ALA A 169 11.09 7.18 6.84
N GLU A 170 12.20 6.67 7.37
CA GLU A 170 12.24 5.36 8.04
C GLU A 170 11.26 5.28 9.22
N GLN A 171 11.15 6.35 10.02
CA GLN A 171 10.20 6.43 11.11
C GLN A 171 8.74 6.48 10.62
N ILE A 172 8.45 7.26 9.58
CA ILE A 172 7.12 7.31 8.95
C ILE A 172 6.72 5.93 8.43
N ALA A 173 7.62 5.22 7.73
CA ALA A 173 7.37 3.88 7.24
C ALA A 173 7.14 2.86 8.37
N ARG A 174 7.86 3.00 9.50
CA ARG A 174 7.66 2.15 10.68
C ARG A 174 6.25 2.31 11.26
N GLU A 175 5.77 3.55 11.39
CA GLU A 175 4.44 3.85 11.90
C GLU A 175 3.35 3.35 10.94
N ALA A 176 3.50 3.61 9.64
CA ALA A 176 2.57 3.13 8.61
C ALA A 176 2.47 1.60 8.59
N LYS A 177 3.62 0.92 8.56
CA LYS A 177 3.70 -0.55 8.53
C LYS A 177 3.08 -1.20 9.75
N ALA A 178 3.14 -0.55 10.92
CA ALA A 178 2.53 -1.06 12.15
C ALA A 178 0.99 -1.22 12.02
N LEU A 179 0.34 -0.43 11.16
CA LEU A 179 -1.10 -0.53 10.89
C LEU A 179 -1.43 -1.27 9.58
N GLY A 180 -0.43 -1.89 8.94
CA GLY A 180 -0.61 -2.70 7.72
C GLY A 180 -0.55 -1.91 6.41
N VAL A 181 -0.15 -0.64 6.44
CA VAL A 181 0.09 0.17 5.23
C VAL A 181 1.43 -0.25 4.61
N ASN A 182 1.46 -0.35 3.28
CA ASN A 182 2.65 -0.77 2.53
C ASN A 182 2.93 0.08 1.29
N GLN A 183 2.28 1.25 1.19
CA GLN A 183 2.60 2.29 0.22
C GLN A 183 2.16 3.67 0.74
N LEU A 184 3.02 4.67 0.57
CA LEU A 184 2.70 6.07 0.87
C LEU A 184 2.71 6.93 -0.40
N PHE A 185 1.80 7.90 -0.48
CA PHE A 185 1.80 8.95 -1.51
C PHE A 185 2.79 10.08 -1.16
N ALA A 186 4.06 9.71 -1.05
CA ALA A 186 5.16 10.62 -0.76
C ALA A 186 6.48 10.08 -1.35
N PRO A 187 7.46 10.95 -1.66
CA PRO A 187 7.45 12.40 -1.47
C PRO A 187 6.83 13.16 -2.66
N LEU A 188 6.53 14.46 -2.46
CA LEU A 188 6.20 15.37 -3.54
C LEU A 188 7.48 16.02 -4.09
N ALA A 189 7.94 15.59 -5.26
CA ALA A 189 9.16 16.09 -5.89
C ALA A 189 8.93 17.24 -6.90
N ASP A 190 7.76 17.89 -6.83
CA ASP A 190 7.48 19.11 -7.58
C ASP A 190 8.41 20.25 -7.13
N LEU A 191 8.62 21.25 -8.00
CA LEU A 191 9.44 22.42 -7.68
C LEU A 191 8.55 23.64 -7.37
N ALA A 192 8.87 24.36 -6.29
CA ALA A 192 8.20 25.60 -5.88
C ALA A 192 8.56 26.79 -6.79
N ARG A 193 8.23 26.72 -8.09
CA ARG A 193 8.54 27.79 -9.06
C ARG A 193 7.37 28.74 -9.33
N GLU A 194 6.20 28.43 -8.78
CA GLU A 194 5.02 29.30 -8.79
C GLU A 194 4.59 29.54 -7.34
N LEU A 195 5.02 30.67 -6.77
CA LEU A 195 4.85 30.95 -5.34
C LEU A 195 3.40 31.20 -4.92
N ARG A 196 2.48 31.42 -5.88
CA ARG A 196 1.05 31.54 -5.59
C ARG A 196 0.36 30.18 -5.44
N PHE A 197 1.04 29.09 -5.81
CA PHE A 197 0.48 27.74 -5.70
C PHE A 197 0.38 27.31 -4.24
N GLY A 198 -0.83 26.92 -3.81
CA GLY A 198 -1.11 26.60 -2.40
C GLY A 198 -0.35 25.38 -1.85
N ARG A 199 0.29 24.57 -2.70
CA ARG A 199 1.08 23.39 -2.28
C ARG A 199 2.59 23.62 -2.33
N VAL A 200 3.05 24.87 -2.40
CA VAL A 200 4.49 25.20 -2.29
C VAL A 200 5.10 24.57 -1.03
N GLU A 201 4.34 24.56 0.07
CA GLU A 201 4.78 23.99 1.36
C GLU A 201 5.08 22.49 1.32
N GLU A 202 4.53 21.77 0.34
CA GLU A 202 4.70 20.33 0.17
C GLU A 202 5.93 19.97 -0.69
N THR A 203 6.56 20.96 -1.32
CA THR A 203 7.75 20.76 -2.18
C THR A 203 9.06 20.80 -1.39
N PHE A 204 10.17 20.45 -2.04
CA PHE A 204 11.53 20.60 -1.50
C PHE A 204 12.26 21.88 -1.96
N GLY A 205 11.50 22.92 -2.34
CA GLY A 205 12.03 24.18 -2.83
C GLY A 205 12.04 24.30 -4.35
N GLU A 206 12.73 25.31 -4.87
CA GLU A 206 12.69 25.69 -6.29
C GLU A 206 13.78 25.06 -7.16
N ASP A 207 14.84 24.53 -6.54
CA ASP A 207 16.01 23.99 -7.25
C ASP A 207 15.96 22.47 -7.40
N GLY A 208 16.29 21.99 -8.60
CA GLY A 208 16.12 20.58 -8.97
C GLY A 208 17.10 19.64 -8.27
N TYR A 209 18.32 20.10 -7.98
CA TYR A 209 19.33 19.27 -7.32
C TYR A 209 19.01 18.96 -5.85
N PRO A 210 18.80 19.94 -4.95
CA PRO A 210 18.46 19.65 -3.56
C PRO A 210 17.10 18.96 -3.44
N ALA A 211 16.13 19.28 -4.30
CA ALA A 211 14.86 18.56 -4.33
C ALA A 211 15.04 17.09 -4.69
N GLY A 212 15.82 16.79 -5.74
CA GLY A 212 16.12 15.42 -6.15
C GLY A 212 16.85 14.60 -5.08
N GLU A 213 17.85 15.20 -4.42
CA GLU A 213 18.60 14.53 -3.35
C GLU A 213 17.77 14.32 -2.07
N THR A 214 16.87 15.25 -1.75
CA THR A 214 15.92 15.12 -0.63
C THR A 214 14.89 14.03 -0.93
N ALA A 215 14.30 14.04 -2.13
CA ALA A 215 13.38 13.00 -2.58
C ALA A 215 14.02 11.61 -2.55
N LYS A 216 15.24 11.47 -3.08
CA LYS A 216 16.01 10.22 -3.04
C LYS A 216 16.19 9.71 -1.60
N SER A 217 16.58 10.58 -0.67
CA SER A 217 16.81 10.21 0.72
C SER A 217 15.50 9.76 1.41
N TYR A 218 14.41 10.47 1.14
CA TYR A 218 13.08 10.13 1.61
C TYR A 218 12.62 8.75 1.08
N ILE A 219 12.77 8.51 -0.23
CA ILE A 219 12.42 7.23 -0.88
C ILE A 219 13.23 6.07 -0.30
N HIS A 220 14.54 6.25 -0.09
CA HIS A 220 15.38 5.22 0.53
C HIS A 220 14.92 4.89 1.95
N GLY A 221 14.53 5.90 2.73
CA GLY A 221 14.02 5.69 4.08
C GLY A 221 12.71 4.91 4.11
N LEU A 222 11.73 5.29 3.27
CA LEU A 222 10.46 4.57 3.17
C LEU A 222 10.66 3.10 2.74
N GLN A 223 11.36 2.90 1.61
CA GLN A 223 11.49 1.58 1.00
C GLN A 223 12.43 0.65 1.77
N SER A 224 13.21 1.14 2.75
CA SER A 224 14.03 0.30 3.63
C SER A 224 13.21 -0.72 4.43
N LEU A 225 11.91 -0.46 4.62
CA LEU A 225 10.97 -1.32 5.33
C LEU A 225 9.95 -2.03 4.42
N ASN A 226 10.14 -2.01 3.10
CA ASN A 226 9.17 -2.50 2.10
C ASN A 226 7.80 -1.78 2.18
N VAL A 227 7.83 -0.46 2.38
CA VAL A 227 6.69 0.47 2.31
C VAL A 227 6.89 1.40 1.12
#